data_AF-A0AA87W9J6-F1
#
_entry.id   AF-A0AA87W9J6-F1
#
_cell.length_a   1.000
_cell.length_b   1.000
_cell.length_c   1.000
_cell.angle_alpha   90.00
_cell.angle_beta   90.00
_cell.angle_gamma   90.00
#
_symmetry.space_group_name_H-M   'P 1'
#
loop_
_entity.id
_entity.type
_entity.pdbx_description
1 polymer ?
#
loop_
_entity_poly.entity_id
_entity_poly.type
_entity_poly.pdbx_seq_one_letter_code
_entity_poly.pdbx_strand_id
1 'polypeptide(L)'
;MPDSFRYLVDYLPMILTGGNNVRLRLGRRTLAELFQKSRWRMDEQTPFEQTRVLDPVPSLYDLRQAQRNISREFPVFANMRVAATWAGLIDVMPDTKPVIGAVDTIPGFFISSGYSGHGFGIGPAAGHLTADLVTSEKPIVDPSPFTFNRLSSVKRQPAFAQ
;
A
#
# COMPACT_ATOMS: atom_id res chain seq x y z
N MET A 1 9.38 16.75 -7.58
CA MET A 1 9.74 16.27 -6.24
C MET A 1 9.22 14.84 -6.11
N PRO A 2 10.03 13.87 -5.64
CA PRO A 2 9.58 12.49 -5.51
C PRO A 2 8.40 12.38 -4.54
N ASP A 3 7.50 11.45 -4.81
CA ASP A 3 6.32 11.22 -3.97
C ASP A 3 6.69 10.83 -2.53
N SER A 4 7.80 10.11 -2.37
CA SER A 4 8.39 9.75 -1.08
C SER A 4 8.70 10.96 -0.18
N PHE A 5 9.02 12.13 -0.76
CA PHE A 5 9.20 13.38 -0.01
C PHE A 5 7.91 14.17 0.09
N ARG A 6 7.06 14.13 -0.96
CA ARG A 6 5.79 14.85 -1.00
C ARG A 6 4.84 14.41 0.10
N TYR A 7 4.80 13.11 0.38
CA TYR A 7 3.89 12.52 1.36
C TYR A 7 4.57 12.18 2.70
N LEU A 8 5.85 12.53 2.89
CA LEU A 8 6.61 12.14 4.08
C LEU A 8 5.91 12.50 5.40
N VAL A 9 5.29 13.69 5.46
CA VAL A 9 4.58 14.19 6.65
C VAL A 9 3.34 13.34 6.97
N ASP A 10 2.61 12.89 5.94
CA ASP A 10 1.40 12.08 6.12
C ASP A 10 1.74 10.71 6.71
N TYR A 11 2.89 10.14 6.32
CA TYR A 11 3.37 8.85 6.81
C TYR A 11 4.25 8.93 8.05
N LEU A 12 4.60 10.14 8.52
CA LEU A 12 5.49 10.31 9.68
C LEU A 12 4.96 9.59 10.94
N PRO A 13 3.66 9.66 11.31
CA PRO A 13 3.15 8.92 12.45
C PRO A 13 3.38 7.41 12.34
N MET A 14 3.20 6.85 11.14
CA MET A 14 3.45 5.43 10.87
C MET A 14 4.93 5.08 10.99
N ILE A 15 5.83 5.93 10.49
CA ILE A 15 7.29 5.72 10.61
C ILE A 15 7.70 5.75 12.09
N LEU A 16 7.16 6.68 12.88
CA LEU A 16 7.48 6.83 14.30
C LEU A 16 6.93 5.68 15.16
N THR A 17 5.74 5.18 14.83
CA THR A 17 5.07 4.09 15.58
C THR A 17 5.45 2.69 15.08
N GLY A 18 5.93 2.56 13.84
CA GLY A 18 6.25 1.28 13.19
C GLY A 18 7.48 0.56 13.74
N GLY A 19 8.22 1.15 14.69
CA GLY A 19 9.38 0.55 15.34
C GLY A 19 10.46 0.10 14.34
N ASN A 20 11.11 -1.04 14.62
CA ASN A 20 12.19 -1.59 13.79
C ASN A 20 11.75 -2.16 12.43
N ASN A 21 10.44 -2.14 12.12
CA ASN A 21 9.89 -2.73 10.88
C ASN A 21 9.95 -1.77 9.68
N VAL A 22 10.22 -0.48 9.91
CA VAL A 22 10.41 0.50 8.84
C VAL A 22 11.90 0.80 8.70
N ARG A 23 12.50 0.41 7.57
CA ARG A 23 13.89 0.74 7.23
C ARG A 23 13.93 1.74 6.09
N LEU A 24 14.30 2.97 6.39
CA LEU A 24 14.56 3.98 5.37
C LEU A 24 15.83 3.58 4.60
N ARG A 25 15.69 3.43 3.28
CA ARG A 25 16.80 3.14 2.36
C ARG A 25 16.85 4.19 1.27
N LEU A 26 17.95 4.93 1.22
CA LEU A 26 18.30 5.78 0.09
C LEU A 26 19.14 4.95 -0.87
N GLY A 27 18.66 4.75 -2.10
CA GLY A 27 19.37 3.92 -3.07
C GLY A 27 19.03 4.26 -4.51
N ARG A 28 19.45 3.38 -5.43
CA ARG A 28 19.20 3.53 -6.87
C ARG A 28 17.71 3.73 -7.19
N ARG A 29 16.82 3.08 -6.43
CA ARG A 29 15.37 3.25 -6.58
C ARG A 29 14.91 4.68 -6.24
N THR A 30 15.39 5.24 -5.13
CA THR A 30 15.10 6.64 -4.74
C THR A 30 15.61 7.63 -5.79
N LEU A 31 16.79 7.38 -6.36
CA LEU A 31 17.34 8.17 -7.47
C LEU A 31 16.50 8.01 -8.74
N ALA A 32 16.06 6.79 -9.08
CA ALA A 32 15.18 6.56 -10.23
C ALA A 32 13.85 7.32 -10.08
N GLU A 33 13.27 7.34 -8.88
CA GLU A 33 12.05 8.10 -8.58
C GLU A 33 12.23 9.62 -8.71
N LEU A 34 13.42 10.15 -8.40
CA LEU A 34 13.75 11.57 -8.60
C LEU A 34 13.68 11.99 -10.07
N PHE A 35 14.06 11.10 -10.98
CA PHE A 35 14.07 11.36 -12.43
C PHE A 35 12.84 10.81 -13.15
N GLN A 36 11.91 10.17 -12.44
CA GLN A 36 10.71 9.62 -13.05
C GLN A 36 9.77 10.74 -13.49
N LYS A 37 9.37 10.73 -14.76
CA LYS A 37 8.37 11.67 -15.29
C LYS A 37 7.02 11.42 -14.64
N SER A 38 6.39 12.48 -14.15
CA SER A 38 5.04 12.48 -13.56
C SER A 38 3.94 13.00 -14.51
N ARG A 39 4.34 13.43 -15.71
CA ARG A 39 3.46 13.87 -16.80
C ARG A 39 4.00 13.31 -18.11
N TRP A 40 3.09 12.85 -18.96
CA TRP A 40 3.37 12.23 -20.25
C TRP A 40 2.20 12.53 -21.19
N ARG A 41 2.45 12.42 -22.48
CA ARG A 41 1.39 12.49 -23.49
C ARG A 41 0.68 11.15 -23.60
N MET A 42 -0.51 11.13 -24.20
CA MET A 42 -1.30 9.90 -24.40
C MET A 42 -0.60 8.89 -25.32
N ASP A 43 0.30 9.37 -26.18
CA ASP A 43 1.09 8.59 -27.14
C ASP A 43 2.50 8.24 -26.65
N GLU A 44 2.88 8.67 -25.45
CA GLU A 44 4.19 8.39 -24.87
C GLU A 44 4.16 7.14 -24.00
N GLN A 45 5.25 6.36 -24.04
CA GLN A 45 5.39 5.21 -23.15
C GLN A 45 5.45 5.66 -21.68
N THR A 46 4.58 5.10 -20.86
CA THR A 46 4.49 5.48 -19.43
C THR A 46 5.45 4.67 -18.55
N PRO A 47 5.80 5.15 -17.35
CA PRO A 47 6.55 4.35 -16.38
C PRO A 47 5.86 3.02 -16.02
N PHE A 48 4.52 2.99 -16.07
CA PHE A 48 3.71 1.79 -15.80
C PHE A 48 3.83 0.75 -16.93
N GLU A 49 4.08 1.19 -18.15
CA GLU A 49 4.33 0.29 -19.28
C GLU A 49 5.77 -0.25 -19.27
N GLN A 50 6.73 0.58 -18.84
CA GLN A 50 8.11 0.16 -18.65
C GLN A 50 8.25 -0.86 -17.50
N THR A 51 7.50 -0.65 -16.42
CA THR A 51 7.47 -1.54 -15.25
C THR A 51 6.04 -2.00 -14.98
N ARG A 52 5.58 -2.99 -15.73
CA ARG A 52 4.23 -3.57 -15.56
C ARG A 52 4.11 -4.47 -14.32
N VAL A 53 5.18 -5.20 -14.02
CA VAL A 53 5.27 -6.05 -12.83
C VAL A 53 6.44 -5.57 -12.02
N LEU A 54 6.15 -5.09 -10.82
CA LEU A 54 7.20 -4.69 -9.89
C LEU A 54 7.59 -5.91 -9.06
N ASP A 55 8.71 -6.54 -9.45
CA ASP A 55 9.23 -7.76 -8.84
C ASP A 55 10.47 -7.44 -7.97
N PRO A 56 10.29 -7.19 -6.67
CA PRO A 56 11.40 -6.86 -5.78
C PRO A 56 12.20 -8.12 -5.42
N VAL A 57 13.51 -7.95 -5.25
CA VAL A 57 14.36 -9.04 -4.77
C VAL A 57 14.05 -9.35 -3.29
N PRO A 58 13.78 -10.62 -2.92
CA PRO A 58 13.50 -11.00 -1.55
C PRO A 58 14.69 -10.76 -0.60
N SER A 59 14.40 -10.34 0.63
CA SER A 59 15.42 -10.18 1.67
C SER A 59 15.79 -11.52 2.30
N LEU A 60 16.90 -12.14 1.86
CA LEU A 60 17.39 -13.39 2.44
C LEU A 60 17.69 -13.29 3.93
N TYR A 61 18.04 -12.10 4.42
CA TYR A 61 18.24 -11.85 5.84
C TYR A 61 16.94 -12.04 6.63
N ASP A 62 15.86 -11.41 6.19
CA ASP A 62 14.55 -11.49 6.86
C ASP A 62 13.95 -12.90 6.73
N LEU A 63 14.12 -13.55 5.57
CA LEU A 63 13.68 -14.93 5.35
C LEU A 63 14.42 -15.93 6.26
N ARG A 64 15.74 -15.78 6.45
CA ARG A 64 16.50 -16.63 7.39
C ARG A 64 16.09 -16.39 8.84
N GLN A 65 15.77 -15.15 9.22
CA GLN A 65 15.23 -14.87 10.54
C GLN A 65 13.86 -15.53 10.74
N ALA A 66 12.96 -15.41 9.77
CA ALA A 66 11.65 -16.07 9.81
C ALA A 66 11.78 -17.60 9.94
N GLN A 67 12.69 -18.21 9.17
CA GLN A 67 12.99 -19.64 9.27
C GLN A 67 13.45 -20.04 10.68
N ARG A 68 14.40 -19.30 11.27
CA ARG A 68 14.88 -19.56 12.63
C ARG A 68 13.76 -19.45 13.66
N ASN A 69 12.91 -18.42 13.54
CA ASN A 69 11.81 -18.19 14.47
C ASN A 69 10.78 -19.33 14.40
N ILE A 70 10.40 -19.76 13.19
CA ILE A 70 9.47 -20.89 13.01
C ILE A 70 10.05 -22.18 13.56
N SER A 71 11.31 -22.51 13.27
CA SER A 71 11.94 -23.74 13.80
C SER A 71 12.09 -23.73 15.32
N ARG A 72 12.28 -22.55 15.93
CA ARG A 72 12.35 -22.38 17.38
C ARG A 72 10.98 -22.58 18.04
N GLU A 73 9.94 -22.00 17.46
CA GLU A 73 8.57 -22.07 18.00
C GLU A 73 7.93 -23.45 17.76
N PHE A 74 8.22 -24.03 16.60
CA PHE A 74 7.66 -25.29 16.14
C PHE A 74 8.79 -26.24 15.71
N PRO A 75 9.33 -27.05 16.64
CA PRO A 75 10.48 -27.92 16.39
C PRO A 75 10.31 -28.92 15.23
N VAL A 76 9.07 -29.26 14.87
CA VAL A 76 8.76 -30.09 13.69
C VAL A 76 9.35 -29.51 12.39
N PHE A 77 9.54 -28.18 12.32
CA PHE A 77 10.14 -27.51 11.17
C PHE A 77 11.67 -27.33 11.28
N ALA A 78 12.35 -27.99 12.22
CA ALA A 78 13.82 -27.86 12.36
C ALA A 78 14.59 -28.22 11.07
N ASN A 79 14.10 -29.20 10.31
CA ASN A 79 14.71 -29.67 9.07
C ASN A 79 13.94 -29.21 7.81
N MET A 80 13.12 -28.16 7.92
CA MET A 80 12.34 -27.70 6.77
C MET A 80 13.23 -27.22 5.62
N ARG A 81 12.78 -27.47 4.38
CA ARG A 81 13.40 -26.96 3.17
C ARG A 81 12.52 -25.88 2.58
N VAL A 82 13.12 -24.75 2.19
CA VAL A 82 12.41 -23.67 1.52
C VAL A 82 12.20 -24.07 0.05
N ALA A 83 10.95 -24.24 -0.36
CA ALA A 83 10.61 -24.62 -1.73
C ALA A 83 10.69 -23.44 -2.71
N ALA A 84 10.32 -22.24 -2.27
CA ALA A 84 10.36 -21.01 -3.06
C ALA A 84 10.51 -19.79 -2.16
N THR A 85 11.10 -18.72 -2.69
CA THR A 85 11.16 -17.41 -2.04
C THR A 85 10.74 -16.33 -3.02
N TRP A 86 9.91 -15.42 -2.57
CA TRP A 86 9.40 -14.31 -3.36
C TRP A 86 9.24 -13.08 -2.47
N ALA A 87 9.05 -11.93 -3.10
CA ALA A 87 8.69 -10.70 -2.43
C ALA A 87 7.68 -9.94 -3.28
N GLY A 88 6.91 -9.07 -2.65
CA GLY A 88 5.91 -8.27 -3.30
C GLY A 88 5.87 -6.88 -2.69
N LEU A 89 5.27 -5.94 -3.41
CA LEU A 89 4.95 -4.64 -2.85
C LEU A 89 3.52 -4.62 -2.38
N ILE A 90 3.33 -3.88 -1.30
CA ILE A 90 2.03 -3.58 -0.72
C ILE A 90 1.91 -2.07 -0.69
N ASP A 91 0.78 -1.58 -1.15
CA ASP A 91 0.35 -0.21 -0.98
C ASP A 91 -0.11 -0.01 0.47
N VAL A 92 0.44 0.98 1.16
CA VAL A 92 0.08 1.27 2.55
C VAL A 92 -0.50 2.67 2.60
N MET A 93 -1.68 2.83 3.17
CA MET A 93 -2.29 4.14 3.43
C MET A 93 -1.86 4.68 4.80
N PRO A 94 -1.80 6.01 5.01
CA PRO A 94 -1.38 6.59 6.28
C PRO A 94 -2.24 6.15 7.48
N ASP A 95 -3.52 5.90 7.24
CA ASP A 95 -4.50 5.41 8.21
C ASP A 95 -4.74 3.90 8.12
N THR A 96 -4.01 3.19 7.27
CA THR A 96 -4.14 1.75 6.96
C THR A 96 -5.50 1.30 6.42
N LYS A 97 -6.40 2.24 6.07
CA LYS A 97 -7.73 1.94 5.53
C LYS A 97 -7.72 1.99 4.01
N PRO A 98 -8.48 1.12 3.32
CA PRO A 98 -8.61 1.20 1.87
C PRO A 98 -9.34 2.47 1.44
N VAL A 99 -9.01 2.94 0.25
CA VAL A 99 -9.77 3.98 -0.47
C VAL A 99 -10.75 3.29 -1.39
N ILE A 100 -12.05 3.46 -1.11
CA ILE A 100 -13.15 2.92 -1.89
C ILE A 100 -14.19 4.04 -2.09
N GLY A 101 -14.40 4.46 -3.34
CA GLY A 101 -15.45 5.40 -3.69
C GLY A 101 -15.09 6.37 -4.83
N ALA A 102 -16.00 7.30 -5.08
CA ALA A 102 -15.86 8.30 -6.12
C ALA A 102 -14.78 9.34 -5.79
N VAL A 103 -14.20 9.90 -6.84
CA VAL A 103 -13.33 11.08 -6.76
C VAL A 103 -14.12 12.29 -7.24
N ASP A 104 -14.56 13.14 -6.32
CA ASP A 104 -15.49 14.25 -6.62
C ASP A 104 -14.98 15.23 -7.68
N THR A 105 -13.66 15.37 -7.82
CA THR A 105 -13.03 16.25 -8.82
C THR A 105 -13.02 15.67 -10.23
N ILE A 106 -13.35 14.39 -10.40
CA ILE A 106 -13.37 13.68 -11.68
C ILE A 106 -14.66 12.86 -11.78
N PRO A 107 -15.75 13.43 -12.32
CA PRO A 107 -17.04 12.74 -12.43
C PRO A 107 -16.93 11.39 -13.14
N GLY A 108 -17.53 10.36 -12.55
CA GLY A 108 -17.49 8.98 -13.08
C GLY A 108 -16.21 8.20 -12.76
N PHE A 109 -15.24 8.80 -12.07
CA PHE A 109 -14.02 8.09 -11.65
C PHE A 109 -14.16 7.55 -10.23
N PHE A 110 -13.95 6.24 -10.08
CA PHE A 110 -13.99 5.53 -8.81
C PHE A 110 -12.63 4.88 -8.53
N ILE A 111 -12.24 4.88 -7.27
CA ILE A 111 -11.02 4.22 -6.79
C ILE A 111 -11.42 3.09 -5.84
N SER A 112 -10.70 1.97 -5.95
CA SER A 112 -10.75 0.83 -5.02
C SER A 112 -9.32 0.31 -4.85
N SER A 113 -8.58 0.88 -3.90
CA SER A 113 -7.13 0.64 -3.72
C SER A 113 -6.69 0.98 -2.28
N GLY A 114 -5.40 0.90 -1.96
CA GLY A 114 -4.85 1.28 -0.66
C GLY A 114 -5.03 0.23 0.43
N TYR A 115 -5.04 -1.05 0.09
CA TYR A 115 -5.51 -2.11 0.99
C TYR A 115 -4.55 -2.45 2.14
N SER A 116 -3.33 -1.90 2.16
CA SER A 116 -2.42 -1.97 3.31
C SER A 116 -2.15 -3.41 3.79
N GLY A 117 -2.09 -4.35 2.84
CA GLY A 117 -1.80 -5.77 3.09
C GLY A 117 -3.01 -6.63 3.46
N HIS A 118 -4.19 -6.03 3.64
CA HIS A 118 -5.41 -6.74 4.07
C HIS A 118 -6.32 -7.13 2.90
N GLY A 119 -5.96 -6.73 1.68
CA GLY A 119 -6.81 -6.82 0.48
C GLY A 119 -7.26 -8.23 0.10
N PHE A 120 -6.48 -9.26 0.43
CA PHE A 120 -6.86 -10.64 0.11
C PHE A 120 -8.11 -11.08 0.88
N GLY A 121 -8.16 -10.81 2.19
CA GLY A 121 -9.30 -11.22 3.03
C GLY A 121 -10.55 -10.40 2.77
N ILE A 122 -10.40 -9.09 2.55
CA ILE A 122 -11.55 -8.16 2.38
C ILE A 122 -11.95 -7.94 0.92
N GLY A 123 -11.20 -8.50 -0.04
CA GLY A 123 -11.41 -8.31 -1.48
C GLY A 123 -12.85 -8.53 -1.94
N PRO A 124 -13.53 -9.63 -1.55
CA PRO A 124 -14.92 -9.86 -1.97
C PRO A 124 -15.89 -8.77 -1.48
N ALA A 125 -15.78 -8.35 -0.22
CA ALA A 125 -16.63 -7.31 0.35
C ALA A 125 -16.31 -5.93 -0.23
N ALA A 126 -15.02 -5.64 -0.46
CA ALA A 126 -14.58 -4.40 -1.09
C ALA A 126 -15.05 -4.31 -2.54
N GLY A 127 -14.99 -5.41 -3.30
CA GLY A 127 -15.52 -5.48 -4.66
C GLY A 127 -17.03 -5.25 -4.71
N HIS A 128 -17.78 -5.83 -3.77
CA HIS A 128 -19.23 -5.60 -3.65
C HIS A 128 -19.53 -4.13 -3.35
N LEU A 129 -18.87 -3.55 -2.34
CA LEU A 129 -19.01 -2.14 -2.01
C LEU A 129 -18.71 -1.24 -3.22
N THR A 130 -17.63 -1.52 -3.94
CA THR A 130 -17.28 -0.78 -5.16
C THR A 130 -18.37 -0.90 -6.23
N ALA A 131 -18.94 -2.10 -6.42
CA ALA A 131 -20.05 -2.29 -7.35
C ALA A 131 -21.26 -1.45 -6.96
N ASP A 132 -21.69 -1.49 -5.69
CA ASP A 132 -22.83 -0.72 -5.19
C ASP A 132 -22.65 0.79 -5.45
N LEU A 133 -21.44 1.31 -5.17
CA LEU A 133 -21.12 2.72 -5.35
C LEU A 133 -21.11 3.13 -6.82
N VAL A 134 -20.61 2.27 -7.72
CA VAL A 134 -20.57 2.54 -9.16
C VAL A 134 -21.98 2.51 -9.76
N THR A 135 -22.85 1.60 -9.29
CA THR A 135 -24.24 1.47 -9.78
C THR A 135 -25.22 2.38 -9.06
N SER A 136 -24.78 3.18 -8.08
CA SER A 136 -25.64 4.00 -7.23
C SER A 136 -26.69 3.19 -6.44
N GLU A 137 -26.38 1.94 -6.12
CA GLU A 137 -27.19 1.08 -5.26
C GLU A 137 -26.93 1.38 -3.79
N LYS A 138 -27.78 0.84 -2.90
CA LYS A 138 -27.56 0.95 -1.46
C LYS A 138 -26.28 0.18 -1.08
N PRO A 139 -25.27 0.83 -0.47
CA PRO A 139 -24.02 0.16 -0.08
C PRO A 139 -24.25 -0.98 0.92
N ILE A 140 -23.55 -2.10 0.72
CA ILE A 140 -23.52 -3.24 1.65
C ILE A 140 -23.02 -2.85 3.05
N VAL A 141 -22.15 -1.85 3.14
CA VAL A 141 -21.62 -1.26 4.38
C VAL A 141 -21.47 0.26 4.22
N ASP A 142 -21.41 1.00 5.32
CA ASP A 142 -21.16 2.45 5.29
C ASP A 142 -19.82 2.78 4.58
N PRO A 143 -19.83 3.51 3.45
CA PRO A 143 -18.62 3.84 2.70
C PRO A 143 -17.84 5.01 3.30
N SER A 144 -18.42 5.79 4.22
CA SER A 144 -17.84 7.03 4.74
C SER A 144 -16.38 6.90 5.20
N PRO A 145 -15.97 5.82 5.91
CA PRO A 145 -14.58 5.62 6.34
C PRO A 145 -13.57 5.38 5.21
N PHE A 146 -14.03 5.07 4.00
CA PHE A 146 -13.19 4.66 2.86
C PHE A 146 -13.14 5.72 1.75
N THR A 147 -13.86 6.83 1.91
CA THR A 147 -13.93 7.89 0.91
C THR A 147 -12.57 8.52 0.61
N PHE A 148 -12.34 8.90 -0.64
CA PHE A 148 -11.08 9.55 -1.06
C PHE A 148 -10.83 10.87 -0.32
N ASN A 149 -11.88 11.64 -0.04
CA ASN A 149 -11.80 12.93 0.66
C ASN A 149 -11.28 12.83 2.10
N ARG A 150 -11.27 11.65 2.72
CA ARG A 150 -10.63 11.50 4.03
C ARG A 150 -9.13 11.79 3.95
N LEU A 151 -8.50 11.53 2.80
CA LEU A 151 -7.07 11.75 2.58
C LEU A 151 -6.74 13.24 2.38
N SER A 152 -7.65 14.02 1.78
CA SER A 152 -7.54 15.49 1.74
C SER A 152 -7.85 16.12 3.11
N SER A 153 -8.61 15.40 3.94
CA SER A 153 -9.03 15.78 5.28
C SER A 153 -8.07 15.33 6.38
N VAL A 154 -6.87 14.83 6.05
CA VAL A 154 -5.74 14.83 7.01
C VAL A 154 -5.29 16.28 7.24
N LYS A 155 -6.22 17.13 7.68
CA LYS A 155 -5.92 18.23 8.58
C LYS A 155 -5.19 17.59 9.74
N ARG A 156 -3.87 17.77 9.78
CA ARG A 156 -3.00 17.85 10.97
C ARG A 156 -3.76 17.58 12.27
N GLN A 157 -4.17 16.34 12.53
CA GLN A 157 -4.67 15.96 13.83
C GLN A 157 -3.41 15.69 14.64
N PRO A 158 -3.10 16.50 15.66
CA PRO A 158 -2.00 16.15 16.54
C PRO A 158 -2.33 14.78 17.14
N ALA A 159 -1.35 13.88 17.08
CA ALA A 159 -1.41 12.66 17.85
C ALA A 159 -1.69 13.03 19.32
N PHE A 160 -2.51 12.22 19.98
CA PHE A 160 -3.01 12.34 21.36
C PHE A 160 -4.32 13.14 21.54
N ALA A 161 -5.42 12.40 21.40
CA ALA A 161 -6.62 12.60 22.22
C ALA A 161 -7.31 11.23 22.41
N GLN A 162 -6.78 10.45 23.36
CA GLN A 162 -7.47 9.74 24.46
C GLN A 162 -6.54 8.66 25.02
#